data_AF-A0AAU5UE92-F1
#
_entry.id   AF-A0AAU5UE92-F1
#
_cell.length_a   1.000
_cell.length_b   1.000
_cell.length_c   1.000
_cell.angle_alpha   90.00
_cell.angle_beta   90.00
_cell.angle_gamma   90.00
#
_symmetry.space_group_name_H-M   'P 1'
#
loop_
_entity.id
_entity.type
_entity.pdbx_description
1 polymer ?
#
loop_
_entity_poly.entity_id
_entity_poly.type
_entity_poly.pdbx_seq_one_letter_code
_entity_poly.pdbx_strand_id
1 'polypeptide(L)'
;MRNAVWLTADVHYAAAHHYDPSRAAFTDFDPFWEIVAGPINAGTFGPNALDSTFGPEVVFSKAADFPSQSPAGGNQFFGYTRIDPRTGVFTVSLRNLFGDVLWTKDLTPAHH
;
A
#
# COMPACT_ATOMS: atom_id res chain seq x y z
N MET A 1 -1.07 -19.71 0.22
CA MET A 1 -0.36 -19.18 1.40
C MET A 1 -1.27 -18.15 2.04
N ARG A 2 -1.73 -18.33 3.28
CA ARG A 2 -2.65 -17.38 3.94
C ARG A 2 -1.87 -16.33 4.73
N ASN A 3 -2.52 -15.18 5.00
CA ASN A 3 -1.96 -14.08 5.80
C ASN A 3 -0.72 -13.41 5.19
N ALA A 4 -0.66 -13.31 3.86
CA ALA A 4 0.42 -12.62 3.15
C ALA A 4 0.10 -11.13 2.97
N VAL A 5 1.08 -10.27 3.27
CA VAL A 5 1.04 -8.83 3.03
C VAL A 5 2.38 -8.40 2.44
N TRP A 6 2.35 -7.62 1.37
CA TRP A 6 3.54 -7.06 0.74
C TRP A 6 3.72 -5.61 1.18
N LEU A 7 4.92 -5.26 1.68
CA LEU A 7 5.28 -3.90 2.05
C LEU A 7 6.40 -3.41 1.11
N THR A 8 6.13 -2.32 0.39
CA THR A 8 7.02 -1.75 -0.63
C THR A 8 7.37 -0.31 -0.25
N ALA A 9 8.65 0.07 -0.24
CA ALA A 9 9.09 1.37 0.31
C ALA A 9 10.05 2.20 -0.57
N ASP A 10 10.36 1.77 -1.80
CA ASP A 10 11.28 2.50 -2.69
C ASP A 10 10.56 3.46 -3.65
N VAL A 11 9.33 3.16 -4.02
CA VAL A 11 8.63 3.89 -5.09
C VAL A 11 8.07 5.23 -4.63
N HIS A 12 7.99 6.15 -5.58
CA HIS A 12 7.81 7.57 -5.34
C HIS A 12 6.33 7.98 -5.21
N TYR A 13 5.49 7.14 -4.60
CA TYR A 13 4.08 7.41 -4.30
C TYR A 13 3.57 6.48 -3.19
N ALA A 14 2.46 6.85 -2.55
CA ALA A 14 1.77 6.02 -1.58
C ALA A 14 0.56 5.33 -2.22
N ALA A 15 0.38 4.03 -1.98
CA ALA A 15 -0.78 3.31 -2.48
C ALA A 15 -1.13 2.09 -1.63
N ALA A 16 -2.40 1.69 -1.70
CA ALA A 16 -2.86 0.41 -1.19
C ALA A 16 -3.56 -0.33 -2.33
N HIS A 17 -3.02 -1.49 -2.69
CA HIS A 17 -3.58 -2.36 -3.72
C HIS A 17 -4.12 -3.63 -3.07
N HIS A 18 -5.29 -4.08 -3.53
CA HIS A 18 -5.86 -5.36 -3.17
C HIS A 18 -5.91 -6.28 -4.39
N TYR A 19 -5.27 -7.44 -4.28
CA TYR A 19 -5.22 -8.44 -5.34
C TYR A 19 -6.14 -9.61 -4.99
N ASP A 20 -6.96 -10.04 -5.94
CA ASP A 20 -7.97 -11.08 -5.71
C ASP A 20 -8.16 -11.94 -6.96
N PRO A 21 -8.14 -13.28 -6.83
CA PRO A 21 -8.28 -14.20 -7.96
C PRO A 21 -9.62 -14.05 -8.70
N SER A 22 -10.67 -13.54 -8.06
CA SER A 22 -11.96 -13.29 -8.73
C SER A 22 -11.89 -12.20 -9.82
N ARG A 23 -10.85 -11.35 -9.80
CA ARG A 23 -10.60 -10.29 -10.77
C ARG A 23 -9.40 -10.58 -11.68
N ALA A 24 -8.71 -11.69 -11.46
CA ALA A 24 -7.39 -11.95 -12.01
C ALA A 24 -7.41 -12.85 -13.24
N ALA A 25 -6.43 -12.67 -14.13
CA ALA A 25 -6.22 -13.60 -15.24
C ALA A 25 -5.55 -14.91 -14.78
N PHE A 26 -4.61 -14.82 -13.83
CA PHE A 26 -4.06 -15.98 -13.11
C PHE A 26 -4.79 -16.10 -11.78
N THR A 27 -5.33 -17.28 -11.43
CA THR A 27 -6.28 -17.40 -10.29
C THR A 27 -5.83 -18.33 -9.16
N ASP A 28 -4.68 -19.00 -9.27
CA ASP A 28 -4.17 -19.92 -8.25
C ASP A 28 -3.34 -19.17 -7.19
N PHE A 29 -4.01 -18.31 -6.41
CA PHE A 29 -3.44 -17.59 -5.28
C PHE A 29 -4.52 -17.15 -4.28
N ASP A 30 -4.13 -16.94 -3.02
CA ASP A 30 -5.01 -16.36 -1.99
C ASP A 30 -5.02 -14.82 -2.12
N PRO A 31 -6.15 -14.12 -1.88
CA PRO A 31 -6.18 -12.65 -1.89
C PRO A 31 -5.14 -12.04 -0.95
N PHE A 32 -4.52 -10.93 -1.36
CA PHE A 32 -3.49 -10.24 -0.56
C PHE A 32 -3.47 -8.73 -0.77
N TRP A 33 -2.83 -8.03 0.15
CA TRP A 33 -2.62 -6.59 0.12
C TRP A 33 -1.16 -6.26 -0.20
N GLU A 34 -0.97 -5.25 -1.05
CA GLU A 34 0.31 -4.57 -1.23
C GLU A 34 0.17 -3.14 -0.74
N ILE A 35 1.05 -2.75 0.18
CA ILE A 35 1.11 -1.42 0.74
C ILE A 35 2.40 -0.76 0.27
N VAL A 36 2.22 0.30 -0.51
CA VAL A 36 3.29 1.10 -1.08
C VAL A 36 3.44 2.36 -0.25
N ALA A 37 4.57 2.50 0.44
CA ALA A 37 4.83 3.52 1.42
C ALA A 37 6.08 4.34 1.06
N GLY A 38 5.91 5.33 0.18
CA GLY A 38 7.00 6.21 -0.20
C GLY A 38 6.54 7.41 -1.04
N PRO A 39 7.44 8.35 -1.33
CA PRO A 39 8.81 8.40 -0.85
C PRO A 39 8.92 9.14 0.49
N ILE A 40 9.93 8.77 1.29
CA ILE A 40 10.41 9.59 2.40
C ILE A 40 11.70 10.29 1.97
N ASN A 41 11.58 11.59 1.70
CA ASN A 41 12.64 12.48 1.24
C ASN A 41 13.23 12.16 -0.15
N ALA A 42 12.38 11.87 -1.14
CA ALA A 42 12.76 11.77 -2.55
C ALA A 42 11.74 12.46 -3.48
N GLY A 43 12.15 12.74 -4.72
CA GLY A 43 11.24 13.28 -5.74
C GLY A 43 10.02 12.38 -5.90
N THR A 44 8.83 12.90 -6.15
CA THR A 44 7.59 12.09 -6.17
C THR A 44 7.11 11.88 -7.62
N PHE A 45 6.62 10.69 -8.01
CA PHE A 45 6.01 10.41 -9.33
C PHE A 45 4.92 9.33 -9.24
N GLY A 46 3.93 9.40 -10.14
CA GLY A 46 2.75 8.53 -10.09
C GLY A 46 3.00 7.07 -10.51
N PRO A 47 2.11 6.15 -10.10
CA PRO A 47 2.19 4.74 -10.52
C PRO A 47 1.97 4.58 -12.02
N ASN A 48 2.55 3.52 -12.58
CA ASN A 48 2.12 3.02 -13.88
C ASN A 48 0.75 2.36 -13.78
N ALA A 49 0.04 2.23 -14.91
CA ALA A 49 -1.17 1.42 -14.98
C ALA A 49 -0.87 -0.03 -14.56
N LEU A 50 -1.67 -0.57 -13.64
CA LEU A 50 -1.55 -1.96 -13.21
C LEU A 50 -2.15 -2.89 -14.27
N ASP A 51 -1.50 -4.02 -14.49
CA ASP A 51 -2.00 -5.06 -15.40
C ASP A 51 -2.91 -6.05 -14.67
N SER A 52 -3.76 -6.75 -15.40
CA SER A 52 -4.80 -7.62 -14.82
C SER A 52 -4.32 -9.00 -14.36
N THR A 53 -3.01 -9.30 -14.39
CA THR A 53 -2.48 -10.65 -14.10
C THR A 53 -2.94 -11.16 -12.73
N PHE A 54 -2.88 -10.31 -11.69
CA PHE A 54 -3.27 -10.65 -10.31
C PHE A 54 -4.56 -9.96 -9.85
N GLY A 55 -5.36 -9.41 -10.77
CA GLY A 55 -6.64 -8.78 -10.45
C GLY A 55 -6.55 -7.60 -9.47
N PRO A 56 -5.62 -6.64 -9.67
CA PRO A 56 -5.44 -5.52 -8.77
C PRO A 56 -6.67 -4.63 -8.70
N GLU A 57 -6.96 -4.15 -7.50
CA GLU A 57 -7.82 -3.00 -7.24
C GLU A 57 -6.97 -1.92 -6.56
N VAL A 58 -6.94 -0.72 -7.14
CA VAL A 58 -6.30 0.45 -6.51
C VAL A 58 -7.28 1.05 -5.52
N VAL A 59 -7.15 0.68 -4.24
CA VAL A 59 -8.04 1.12 -3.16
C VAL A 59 -7.66 2.51 -2.66
N PHE A 60 -6.37 2.83 -2.68
CA PHE A 60 -5.85 4.15 -2.35
C PHE A 60 -4.63 4.45 -3.19
N SER A 61 -4.49 5.69 -3.63
CA SER A 61 -3.26 6.20 -4.24
C SER A 61 -3.10 7.68 -3.94
N LYS A 62 -1.87 8.09 -3.64
CA LYS A 62 -1.47 9.49 -3.54
C LYS A 62 -0.04 9.65 -4.04
N ALA A 63 0.16 10.58 -4.94
CA ALA A 63 1.44 10.85 -5.58
C ALA A 63 1.70 12.37 -5.62
N ALA A 64 2.70 12.76 -6.40
CA ALA A 64 3.03 14.16 -6.66
C ALA A 64 1.93 14.87 -7.45
N ASP A 65 1.84 16.19 -7.30
CA ASP A 65 1.01 17.04 -8.15
C ASP A 65 1.57 17.13 -9.58
N PHE A 66 2.89 16.99 -9.72
CA PHE A 66 3.62 16.96 -10.98
C PHE A 66 4.89 16.10 -10.88
N PRO A 67 5.40 15.54 -12.00
CA PRO A 67 6.59 14.69 -11.97
C PRO A 67 7.81 15.36 -11.34
N SER A 68 8.53 14.61 -10.51
CA SER A 68 9.76 15.07 -9.86
C SER A 68 9.54 16.26 -8.90
N GLN A 69 8.34 16.39 -8.33
CA GLN A 69 8.07 17.36 -7.26
C GLN A 69 9.09 17.18 -6.13
N SER A 70 9.72 18.29 -5.74
CA SER A 70 10.70 18.32 -4.65
C SER A 70 10.10 17.81 -3.34
N PRO A 71 10.87 17.10 -2.48
CA PRO A 71 10.43 16.73 -1.13
C PRO A 71 9.89 17.90 -0.30
N ALA A 72 10.43 19.11 -0.51
CA ALA A 72 9.97 20.32 0.15
C ALA A 72 8.53 20.73 -0.23
N GLY A 73 7.98 20.16 -1.31
CA GLY A 73 6.60 20.34 -1.75
C GLY A 73 5.56 19.56 -0.94
N GLY A 74 5.96 18.72 0.02
CA GLY A 74 5.07 18.15 1.04
C GLY A 74 4.37 16.84 0.70
N ASN A 75 4.36 16.40 -0.57
CA ASN A 75 3.89 15.06 -0.97
C ASN A 75 4.93 13.99 -0.64
N GLN A 76 5.16 13.78 0.65
CA GLN A 76 6.06 12.76 1.19
C GLN A 76 5.24 11.83 2.09
N PHE A 77 5.54 10.54 2.02
CA PHE A 77 4.70 9.52 2.61
C PHE A 77 5.52 8.45 3.31
N PHE A 78 4.94 7.87 4.36
CA PHE A 78 5.53 6.74 5.08
C PHE A 78 4.46 5.80 5.62
N GLY A 79 4.87 4.56 5.84
CA GLY A 79 4.04 3.50 6.39
C GLY A 79 4.24 3.37 7.89
N TYR A 80 3.18 3.02 8.61
CA TYR A 80 3.25 2.57 10.00
C TYR A 80 2.45 1.29 10.16
N THR A 81 3.05 0.29 10.79
CA THR A 81 2.45 -1.02 11.04
C THR A 81 2.48 -1.37 12.53
N ARG A 82 1.44 -2.07 13.00
CA ARG A 82 1.37 -2.63 14.36
C ARG A 82 0.68 -3.98 14.28
N ILE A 83 1.17 -4.95 15.05
CA ILE A 83 0.45 -6.20 15.29
C ILE A 83 -0.04 -6.19 16.74
N ASP A 84 -1.33 -6.44 16.94
CA ASP A 84 -1.86 -6.63 18.28
C ASP A 84 -1.42 -8.00 18.85
N PRO A 85 -0.74 -8.04 20.00
CA PRO A 85 -0.18 -9.30 20.52
C PRO A 85 -1.24 -10.27 21.04
N ARG A 86 -2.48 -9.82 21.28
CA ARG A 86 -3.57 -10.67 21.79
C ARG A 86 -4.42 -11.24 20.67
N THR A 87 -4.74 -10.42 19.68
CA THR A 87 -5.64 -10.81 18.58
C THR A 87 -4.90 -11.21 17.31
N GLY A 88 -3.62 -10.85 17.17
CA GLY A 88 -2.86 -11.03 15.95
C GLY A 88 -3.27 -10.10 14.80
N VAL A 89 -4.18 -9.16 15.03
CA VAL A 89 -4.61 -8.20 14.01
C VAL A 89 -3.43 -7.33 13.60
N PHE A 90 -3.13 -7.32 12.30
CA PHE A 90 -2.14 -6.44 11.69
C PHE A 90 -2.84 -5.16 11.22
N THR A 91 -2.49 -4.04 11.84
CA THR A 91 -2.93 -2.70 11.41
C THR A 91 -1.82 -2.05 10.61
N VAL A 92 -2.16 -1.54 9.42
CA VAL A 92 -1.26 -0.73 8.59
C VAL A 92 -1.89 0.63 8.29
N SER A 93 -1.05 1.66 8.19
CA SER A 93 -1.45 3.01 7.80
C SER A 93 -0.43 3.66 6.88
N LEU A 94 -0.93 4.44 5.92
CA LEU A 94 -0.15 5.35 5.08
C LEU A 94 -0.35 6.77 5.60
N ARG A 95 0.74 7.51 5.75
CA ARG A 95 0.76 8.83 6.39
C ARG A 95 1.47 9.86 5.54
N ASN A 96 1.10 11.13 5.71
CA ASN A 96 1.82 12.26 5.12
C ASN A 96 3.00 12.71 6.02
N LEU A 97 3.80 13.67 5.55
CA LEU A 97 4.93 14.26 6.28
C LEU A 97 4.58 14.79 7.69
N PHE A 98 3.33 15.21 7.91
CA PHE A 98 2.85 15.73 9.19
C PHE A 98 2.37 14.63 10.15
N GLY A 99 2.38 13.37 9.70
CA GLY A 99 1.94 12.22 10.48
C GLY A 99 0.44 11.93 10.39
N ASP A 100 -0.31 12.71 9.60
CA ASP A 100 -1.73 12.49 9.38
C ASP A 100 -1.94 11.16 8.67
N VAL A 101 -2.93 10.39 9.13
CA VAL A 101 -3.31 9.13 8.50
C VAL A 101 -4.14 9.44 7.25
N LEU A 102 -3.61 9.04 6.09
CA LEU A 102 -4.28 9.19 4.79
C LEU A 102 -5.13 7.96 4.45
N TRP A 103 -4.66 6.79 4.88
CA TRP A 103 -5.35 5.52 4.69
C TRP A 103 -4.92 4.53 5.77
N THR A 104 -5.82 3.64 6.19
CA THR A 104 -5.52 2.58 7.16
C THR A 104 -6.36 1.34 6.91
N LYS A 105 -5.82 0.18 7.32
CA LYS A 105 -6.49 -1.11 7.22
C LYS A 105 -6.07 -2.01 8.37
N ASP A 106 -7.07 -2.65 8.97
CA ASP A 106 -6.89 -3.81 9.83
C ASP A 106 -7.03 -5.09 8.99
N LEU A 107 -6.05 -5.98 9.15
CA LEU A 107 -6.01 -7.30 8.54
C LEU A 107 -6.10 -8.33 9.67
N THR A 108 -7.23 -9.02 9.71
CA THR A 108 -7.46 -10.09 10.68
C THR A 108 -6.78 -11.36 10.18
N PRO A 109 -6.03 -12.08 11.02
CA PRO A 109 -5.44 -13.35 10.63
C PRO A 109 -6.54 -14.36 10.28
N ALA A 110 -6.35 -15.10 9.19
CA ALA A 110 -7.18 -16.25 8.87
C ALA A 110 -7.01 -17.33 9.95
N HIS A 111 -8.12 -17.76 10.55
CA HIS A 111 -8.16 -18.91 11.45
C HIS A 111 -8.33 -20.21 10.64
N HIS A 112 -7.78 -21.30 11.18
CA HIS A 112 -7.89 -22.65 10.61
C HIS A 112 -9.31 -23.22 10.69
#